data_AF-A0A3S5B5C9-F1
#
_entry.id   AF-A0A3S5B5C9-F1
#
_cell.length_a   1.000
_cell.length_b   1.000
_cell.length_c   1.000
_cell.angle_alpha   90.00
_cell.angle_beta   90.00
_cell.angle_gamma   90.00
#
_symmetry.space_group_name_H-M   'P 1'
#
loop_
_entity.id
_entity.type
_entity.pdbx_description
1 polymer ?
#
loop_
_entity_poly.entity_id
_entity_poly.type
_entity_poly.pdbx_seq_one_letter_code
_entity_poly.pdbx_strand_id
1 'polypeptide(L)'
;MKFREDINALRAIAVVSVVLFHFNHDWLPGGFAGVDVFFVISGFLMTMIIVKGLEKETFSILSFYKARVRRIIPALAVLCFVLMFLGLFLLSPIDYLNLGKHSAASLTFLSNMVYWTESNYFNPSSNEKWLLHTWSLSVEWQFYLIYPIALVILRKFLTLNQLTLMLVAGTILAFILSVLVTMKSSSAAYFLLPTRAWQMLAGGLVFLYPIQLKDSVKSPLQLLGLLLIVSSFFIYTSTTPWPGYASLLPIIGACIVLVSNNGESKLVNNSVTHALGKWSYSIYLWHWPIVVAGYYFELGENWWAIGIPLSLILGALSFKFIESKTLSDYRVKNLKYVLRPLPFAFISTLVGLSILYTNGFLFRLPPSEQLLVKSAIEAKDDWNYPKPNMEIGSLDIRFIKGRSDKNILVMGASHIEQIYPYVDSLDNEYNIYFLTQAGCFVTPSMKNPKWKCSNLQMYSELLERVKFDKIVTSFYSFNSYLSKEPLEREQQILIRIKEFDSFLVDMKEKTPQIYILLGEPRGDEFDPVLALRRSLPGSITELKAREEYLEHVNAFARLTALDGVKVIDPILHLCTEGTCPTRNKEDGFFYRDKNHMRPLYAINNLGYLYAVFVENDS
;
A
#
# COMPACT_ATOMS: atom_id res chain seq x y z
N MET A 1 29.27 30.13 8.85
CA MET A 1 28.06 30.48 8.05
C MET A 1 26.90 30.60 9.04
N LYS A 2 26.10 31.66 8.98
CA LYS A 2 24.98 31.90 9.93
C LYS A 2 23.93 30.81 9.75
N PHE A 3 23.40 30.28 10.85
CA PHE A 3 22.32 29.27 10.81
C PHE A 3 21.04 29.91 10.24
N ARG A 4 20.31 29.17 9.39
CA ARG A 4 19.09 29.63 8.70
C ARG A 4 17.87 29.14 9.47
N GLU A 5 17.33 30.01 10.33
CA GLU A 5 16.18 29.65 11.20
C GLU A 5 14.90 29.38 10.42
N ASP A 6 14.71 30.03 9.29
CA ASP A 6 13.60 29.78 8.36
C ASP A 6 13.58 28.33 7.83
N ILE A 7 14.75 27.77 7.50
CA ILE A 7 14.87 26.36 7.11
C ILE A 7 14.48 25.44 8.28
N ASN A 8 14.88 25.81 9.49
CA ASN A 8 14.58 25.01 10.68
C ASN A 8 13.08 25.06 11.02
N ALA A 9 12.44 26.22 10.88
CA ALA A 9 11.00 26.36 11.02
C ALA A 9 10.22 25.56 9.97
N LEU A 10 10.66 25.57 8.70
CA LEU A 10 10.03 24.73 7.67
C LEU A 10 10.09 23.24 8.03
N ARG A 11 11.21 22.76 8.59
CA ARG A 11 11.32 21.38 9.09
C ARG A 11 10.37 21.10 10.26
N ALA A 12 10.21 22.07 11.17
CA ALA A 12 9.28 21.94 12.30
C ALA A 12 7.83 21.82 11.80
N ILE A 13 7.41 22.69 10.88
CA ILE A 13 6.07 22.68 10.30
C ILE A 13 5.82 21.36 9.56
N ALA A 14 6.78 20.94 8.74
CA ALA A 14 6.68 19.71 7.95
C ALA A 14 6.61 18.44 8.81
N VAL A 15 7.41 18.32 9.89
CA VAL A 15 7.32 17.13 10.75
C VAL A 15 6.02 17.11 11.54
N VAL A 16 5.58 18.25 12.07
CA VAL A 16 4.33 18.33 12.83
C VAL A 16 3.14 17.97 11.95
N SER A 17 3.09 18.45 10.71
CA SER A 17 2.00 18.13 9.78
C SER A 17 1.91 16.63 9.51
N VAL A 18 3.05 15.97 9.27
CA VAL A 18 3.11 14.53 9.01
C VAL A 18 2.71 13.72 10.24
N VAL A 19 3.19 14.11 11.44
CA VAL A 19 2.83 13.45 12.70
C VAL A 19 1.33 13.54 12.92
N LEU A 20 0.73 14.73 12.86
CA LEU A 20 -0.70 14.91 13.10
C LEU A 20 -1.54 14.10 12.11
N PHE A 21 -1.19 14.15 10.82
CA PHE A 21 -1.86 13.39 9.77
C PHE A 21 -1.88 11.88 10.04
N HIS A 22 -0.74 11.29 10.45
CA HIS A 22 -0.66 9.85 10.69
C HIS A 22 -1.38 9.41 11.97
N PHE A 23 -1.46 10.25 12.99
CA PHE A 23 -2.20 9.94 14.21
C PHE A 23 -3.71 10.04 14.02
N ASN A 24 -4.16 11.07 13.29
CA ASN A 24 -5.55 11.22 12.91
C ASN A 24 -5.65 11.99 11.59
N HIS A 25 -6.15 11.29 10.56
CA HIS A 25 -6.25 11.82 9.21
C HIS A 25 -7.27 12.95 9.10
N ASP A 26 -8.24 13.04 10.02
CA ASP A 26 -9.29 14.06 9.97
C ASP A 26 -8.82 15.42 10.51
N TRP A 27 -7.81 15.44 11.38
CA TRP A 27 -7.28 16.70 11.92
C TRP A 27 -6.49 17.49 10.89
N LEU A 28 -5.79 16.80 10.00
CA LEU A 28 -4.93 17.41 9.01
C LEU A 28 -4.83 16.53 7.75
N PRO A 29 -5.91 16.44 6.94
CA PRO A 29 -6.06 15.45 5.88
C PRO A 29 -4.99 15.52 4.78
N GLY A 30 -4.38 16.69 4.58
CA GLY A 30 -3.29 16.94 3.65
C GLY A 30 -1.90 16.99 4.31
N GLY A 31 -1.77 16.63 5.59
CA GLY A 31 -0.52 16.78 6.34
C GLY A 31 0.65 15.95 5.80
N PHE A 32 0.38 14.93 4.98
CA PHE A 32 1.40 14.20 4.21
C PHE A 32 2.22 15.09 3.27
N ALA A 33 1.68 16.25 2.86
CA ALA A 33 2.38 17.23 2.03
C ALA A 33 3.62 17.83 2.71
N GLY A 34 3.76 17.67 4.03
CA GLY A 34 4.99 18.01 4.75
C GLY A 34 6.22 17.26 4.22
N VAL A 35 6.06 16.05 3.67
CA VAL A 35 7.16 15.32 3.03
C VAL A 35 7.69 16.06 1.79
N ASP A 36 6.80 16.67 0.99
CA ASP A 36 7.20 17.47 -0.17
C ASP A 36 7.95 18.74 0.25
N VAL A 37 7.59 19.35 1.39
CA VAL A 37 8.35 20.46 1.99
C VAL A 37 9.76 20.00 2.41
N PHE A 38 9.90 18.81 3.00
CA PHE A 38 11.22 18.24 3.29
C PHE A 38 12.06 18.05 2.04
N PHE A 39 11.47 17.56 0.93
CA PHE A 39 12.18 17.40 -0.34
C PHE A 39 12.66 18.73 -0.91
N VAL A 40 11.86 19.80 -0.83
CA VAL A 40 12.31 21.15 -1.25
C VAL A 40 13.50 21.62 -0.40
N ILE A 41 13.43 21.49 0.93
CA ILE A 41 14.54 21.85 1.83
C ILE A 41 15.80 21.05 1.51
N SER A 42 15.63 19.76 1.26
CA SER A 42 16.68 18.80 0.92
C SER A 42 17.44 19.22 -0.33
N GLY A 43 16.70 19.50 -1.40
CA GLY A 43 17.22 20.02 -2.65
C GLY A 43 18.00 21.33 -2.51
N PHE A 44 17.43 22.31 -1.79
CA PHE A 44 18.08 23.59 -1.52
C PHE A 44 19.44 23.40 -0.82
N LEU A 45 19.48 22.61 0.25
CA LEU A 45 20.69 22.39 1.04
C LEU A 45 21.75 21.58 0.28
N MET A 46 21.36 20.56 -0.48
CA MET A 46 22.32 19.76 -1.23
C MET A 46 22.93 20.58 -2.36
N THR A 47 22.10 21.29 -3.12
CA THR A 47 22.56 22.19 -4.19
C THR A 47 23.51 23.23 -3.64
N MET A 48 23.18 23.86 -2.51
CA MET A 48 24.06 24.82 -1.83
C MET A 48 25.42 24.21 -1.48
N ILE A 49 25.46 23.02 -0.88
CA ILE A 49 26.71 22.37 -0.46
C ILE A 49 27.57 22.01 -1.68
N ILE A 50 26.95 21.47 -2.73
CA ILE A 50 27.64 21.00 -3.93
C ILE A 50 28.19 22.19 -4.72
N VAL A 51 27.33 23.15 -5.08
CA VAL A 51 27.69 24.27 -5.95
C VAL A 51 28.73 25.17 -5.28
N LYS A 52 28.58 25.51 -4.00
CA LYS A 52 29.60 26.30 -3.28
C LYS A 52 30.94 25.58 -3.17
N GLY A 53 30.91 24.26 -3.06
CA GLY A 53 32.14 23.46 -3.07
C GLY A 53 32.80 23.46 -4.44
N LEU A 54 32.02 23.40 -5.52
CA LEU A 54 32.51 23.41 -6.90
C LEU A 54 33.08 24.79 -7.29
N GLU A 55 32.40 25.87 -6.91
CA GLU A 55 32.89 27.25 -7.11
C GLU A 55 34.22 27.50 -6.40
N LYS A 56 34.43 26.85 -5.25
CA LYS A 56 35.66 26.94 -4.46
C LYS A 56 36.68 25.85 -4.79
N GLU A 57 36.42 24.99 -5.77
CA GLU A 57 37.26 23.85 -6.16
C GLU A 57 37.63 22.90 -4.99
N THR A 58 36.78 22.84 -3.95
CA THR A 58 37.00 22.05 -2.73
C THR A 58 35.99 20.91 -2.57
N PHE A 59 35.07 20.75 -3.53
CA PHE A 59 34.05 19.73 -3.46
C PHE A 59 34.64 18.33 -3.61
N SER A 60 34.30 17.45 -2.67
CA SER A 60 34.60 16.02 -2.72
C SER A 60 33.33 15.22 -2.53
N ILE A 61 32.99 14.41 -3.53
CA ILE A 61 31.85 13.48 -3.51
C ILE A 61 31.96 12.55 -2.30
N LEU A 62 33.15 12.02 -2.02
CA LEU A 62 33.37 11.12 -0.89
C LEU A 62 33.12 11.82 0.46
N SER A 63 33.59 13.06 0.63
CA SER A 63 33.34 13.84 1.84
C SER A 63 31.86 14.18 2.01
N PHE A 64 31.16 14.48 0.91
CA PHE A 64 29.72 14.69 0.89
C PHE A 64 28.96 13.44 1.36
N TYR A 65 29.23 12.27 0.77
CA TYR A 65 28.59 11.02 1.20
C TYR A 65 28.92 10.66 2.65
N LYS A 66 30.17 10.81 3.09
CA LYS A 66 30.54 10.60 4.50
C LYS A 66 29.76 11.51 5.45
N ALA A 67 29.45 12.74 5.05
CA ALA A 67 28.63 13.65 5.85
C ALA A 67 27.15 13.24 5.86
N ARG A 68 26.61 12.71 4.75
CA ARG A 68 25.23 12.21 4.69
C ARG A 68 25.05 10.89 5.46
N VAL A 69 25.98 9.95 5.31
CA VAL A 69 26.03 8.70 6.09
C VAL A 69 26.01 8.98 7.58
N ARG A 70 26.88 9.87 8.07
CA ARG A 70 26.95 10.23 9.51
C ARG A 70 25.68 10.87 10.05
N ARG A 71 24.86 11.45 9.18
CA ARG A 71 23.63 12.12 9.58
C ARG A 71 22.42 11.18 9.59
N ILE A 72 22.32 10.30 8.59
CA ILE A 72 21.09 9.54 8.31
C ILE A 72 21.16 8.13 8.90
N ILE A 73 22.22 7.39 8.54
CA ILE A 73 22.30 5.95 8.82
C ILE A 73 22.25 5.59 10.32
N PRO A 74 22.90 6.33 11.25
CA PRO A 74 22.91 5.92 12.67
C PRO A 74 21.52 5.80 13.29
N ALA A 75 20.69 6.83 13.16
CA ALA A 75 19.37 6.86 13.79
C ALA A 75 18.43 5.84 13.13
N LEU A 76 18.49 5.68 11.81
CA LEU A 76 17.74 4.66 11.09
C LEU A 76 18.16 3.25 11.51
N ALA A 77 19.46 2.96 11.62
CA ALA A 77 19.97 1.67 12.05
C ALA A 77 19.54 1.31 13.47
N VAL A 78 19.54 2.29 14.38
CA VAL A 78 19.04 2.09 15.75
C VAL A 78 17.54 1.84 15.75
N LEU A 79 16.76 2.59 14.98
CA LEU A 79 15.33 2.33 14.84
C LEU A 79 15.07 0.90 14.35
N CYS A 80 15.67 0.51 13.22
CA CYS A 80 15.49 -0.84 12.67
C CYS A 80 15.90 -1.92 13.67
N PHE A 81 17.03 -1.74 14.37
CA PHE A 81 17.48 -2.69 15.39
C PHE A 81 16.49 -2.80 16.55
N VAL A 82 16.03 -1.67 17.09
CA VAL A 82 15.05 -1.65 18.19
C VAL A 82 13.75 -2.31 17.76
N LEU A 83 13.25 -2.01 16.57
CA LEU A 83 12.03 -2.65 16.06
C LEU A 83 12.22 -4.15 15.84
N MET A 84 13.32 -4.61 15.24
CA MET A 84 13.57 -6.04 15.07
C MET A 84 13.79 -6.76 16.41
N PHE A 85 14.32 -6.08 17.42
CA PHE A 85 14.44 -6.64 18.76
C PHE A 85 13.07 -6.76 19.44
N LEU A 86 12.29 -5.67 19.48
CA LEU A 86 10.95 -5.67 20.08
C LEU A 86 10.00 -6.59 19.31
N GLY A 87 10.08 -6.59 17.99
CA GLY A 87 9.22 -7.36 17.11
C GLY A 87 9.41 -8.87 17.25
N LEU A 88 10.57 -9.32 17.74
CA LEU A 88 10.77 -10.71 18.11
C LEU A 88 9.76 -11.16 19.16
N PHE A 89 9.40 -10.28 20.09
CA PHE A 89 8.51 -10.61 21.21
C PHE A 89 7.06 -10.17 20.96
N LEU A 90 6.86 -9.10 20.18
CA LEU A 90 5.57 -8.44 20.06
C LEU A 90 4.81 -8.73 18.75
N LEU A 91 5.49 -9.18 17.70
CA LEU A 91 4.87 -9.39 16.39
C LEU A 91 4.56 -10.85 16.12
N SER A 92 3.51 -11.07 15.34
CA SER A 92 3.24 -12.36 14.74
C SER A 92 4.45 -12.78 13.88
N PRO A 93 4.69 -14.09 13.69
CA PRO A 93 5.81 -14.56 12.86
C PRO A 93 5.83 -13.96 11.44
N ILE A 94 4.65 -13.75 10.85
CA ILE A 94 4.49 -13.17 9.50
C ILE A 94 4.83 -11.68 9.51
N ASP A 95 4.33 -10.93 10.49
CA ASP A 95 4.63 -9.50 10.59
C ASP A 95 6.11 -9.27 10.95
N TYR A 96 6.71 -10.18 11.72
CA TYR A 96 8.13 -10.17 12.01
C TYR A 96 9.01 -10.44 10.77
N LEU A 97 8.60 -11.41 9.94
CA LEU A 97 9.21 -11.68 8.63
C LEU A 97 9.19 -10.41 7.76
N ASN A 98 8.04 -9.76 7.66
CA ASN A 98 7.88 -8.51 6.92
C ASN A 98 8.74 -7.38 7.51
N LEU A 99 8.82 -7.27 8.84
CA LEU A 99 9.70 -6.30 9.50
C LEU A 99 11.17 -6.51 9.15
N GLY A 100 11.65 -7.75 9.05
CA GLY A 100 13.02 -8.08 8.62
C GLY A 100 13.28 -7.61 7.19
N LYS A 101 12.37 -7.94 6.26
CA LYS A 101 12.40 -7.49 4.85
C LYS A 101 12.43 -5.97 4.76
N HIS A 102 11.51 -5.29 5.45
CA HIS A 102 11.41 -3.84 5.45
C HIS A 102 12.62 -3.17 6.08
N SER A 103 13.16 -3.72 7.17
CA SER A 103 14.39 -3.23 7.82
C SER A 103 15.60 -3.31 6.89
N ALA A 104 15.79 -4.44 6.19
CA ALA A 104 16.84 -4.58 5.20
C ALA A 104 16.67 -3.55 4.07
N ALA A 105 15.47 -3.42 3.51
CA ALA A 105 15.16 -2.48 2.44
C ALA A 105 15.35 -1.02 2.86
N SER A 106 14.99 -0.63 4.10
CA SER A 106 15.22 0.71 4.64
C SER A 106 16.70 1.02 4.76
N LEU A 107 17.50 0.09 5.29
CA LEU A 107 18.95 0.30 5.49
C LEU A 107 19.75 0.29 4.19
N THR A 108 19.26 -0.40 3.15
CA THR A 108 19.81 -0.33 1.79
C THR A 108 19.22 0.80 0.95
N PHE A 109 18.29 1.60 1.50
CA PHE A 109 17.57 2.67 0.81
C PHE A 109 16.84 2.23 -0.48
N LEU A 110 16.22 1.05 -0.40
CA LEU A 110 15.37 0.45 -1.45
C LEU A 110 13.91 0.32 -1.00
N SER A 111 13.55 0.82 0.19
CA SER A 111 12.21 0.63 0.75
C SER A 111 11.11 1.24 -0.12
N ASN A 112 11.38 2.32 -0.85
CA ASN A 112 10.41 2.90 -1.77
C ASN A 112 10.03 1.96 -2.92
N MET A 113 10.99 1.21 -3.47
CA MET A 113 10.73 0.21 -4.51
C MET A 113 9.93 -0.96 -3.95
N VAL A 114 10.31 -1.44 -2.75
CA VAL A 114 9.58 -2.51 -2.05
C VAL A 114 8.13 -2.11 -1.82
N TYR A 115 7.87 -0.93 -1.25
CA TYR A 115 6.52 -0.48 -0.96
C TYR A 115 5.68 -0.17 -2.20
N TRP A 116 6.30 0.24 -3.31
CA TRP A 116 5.62 0.32 -4.60
C TRP A 116 5.13 -1.05 -5.08
N THR A 117 5.96 -2.10 -5.00
CA THR A 117 5.52 -3.47 -5.37
C THR A 117 4.47 -4.03 -4.42
N GLU A 118 4.48 -3.60 -3.16
CA GLU A 118 3.54 -4.02 -2.12
C GLU A 118 2.31 -3.10 -1.99
N SER A 119 2.04 -2.22 -2.96
CA SER A 119 0.84 -1.37 -2.95
C SER A 119 -0.39 -2.02 -3.60
N ASN A 120 -0.24 -3.26 -4.08
CA ASN A 120 -1.32 -4.01 -4.73
C ASN A 120 -2.36 -4.52 -3.71
N TYR A 121 -3.57 -4.79 -4.21
CA TYR A 121 -4.80 -5.11 -3.44
C TYR A 121 -4.63 -6.20 -2.37
N PHE A 122 -3.75 -7.18 -2.58
CA PHE A 122 -3.55 -8.33 -1.69
C PHE A 122 -2.49 -8.11 -0.59
N ASN A 123 -2.00 -6.89 -0.39
CA ASN A 123 -0.96 -6.60 0.62
C ASN A 123 -1.54 -6.08 1.93
N PRO A 124 -0.81 -6.30 3.06
CA PRO A 124 -1.21 -5.75 4.36
C PRO A 124 -1.54 -4.27 4.26
N SER A 125 -2.50 -3.81 5.07
CA SER A 125 -2.89 -2.40 5.10
C SER A 125 -1.65 -1.53 5.34
N SER A 126 -1.61 -0.33 4.75
CA SER A 126 -0.47 0.58 4.91
C SER A 126 -0.12 0.83 6.39
N ASN A 127 -1.13 0.78 7.26
CA ASN A 127 -1.04 1.06 8.69
C ASN A 127 -0.40 -0.09 9.49
N GLU A 128 -0.14 -1.24 8.88
CA GLU A 128 0.50 -2.40 9.51
C GLU A 128 1.99 -2.52 9.16
N LYS A 129 2.48 -1.66 8.25
CA LYS A 129 3.86 -1.68 7.78
C LYS A 129 4.74 -0.80 8.68
N TRP A 130 5.36 -1.40 9.69
CA TRP A 130 6.18 -0.76 10.74
C TRP A 130 7.25 0.24 10.26
N LEU A 131 7.75 0.11 9.03
CA LEU A 131 8.78 0.98 8.45
C LEU A 131 8.33 1.71 7.18
N LEU A 132 7.02 1.79 6.91
CA LEU A 132 6.49 2.36 5.65
C LEU A 132 7.06 3.74 5.35
N HIS A 133 7.01 4.66 6.31
CA HIS A 133 7.51 6.04 6.19
C HIS A 133 8.96 6.15 5.67
N THR A 134 9.80 5.11 5.78
CA THR A 134 11.17 5.12 5.26
C THR A 134 11.26 5.18 3.73
N TRP A 135 10.13 5.01 3.01
CA TRP A 135 10.09 5.16 1.55
C TRP A 135 10.61 6.55 1.13
N SER A 136 10.22 7.60 1.84
CA SER A 136 10.60 8.99 1.50
C SER A 136 12.10 9.20 1.69
N LEU A 137 12.66 8.55 2.73
CA LEU A 137 14.07 8.57 3.03
C LEU A 137 14.90 7.84 1.98
N SER A 138 14.37 6.73 1.44
CA SER A 138 14.99 6.03 0.30
C SER A 138 15.03 6.89 -0.96
N VAL A 139 13.93 7.56 -1.29
CA VAL A 139 13.87 8.51 -2.42
C VAL A 139 14.89 9.64 -2.22
N GLU A 140 14.94 10.23 -1.03
CA GLU A 140 15.87 11.30 -0.69
C GLU A 140 17.34 10.85 -0.81
N TRP A 141 17.65 9.66 -0.29
CA TRP A 141 19.00 9.09 -0.37
C TRP A 141 19.42 8.78 -1.82
N GLN A 142 18.51 8.23 -2.63
CA GLN A 142 18.78 7.98 -4.06
C GLN A 142 19.10 9.28 -4.79
N PHE A 143 18.36 10.36 -4.51
CA PHE A 143 18.71 11.69 -5.02
C PHE A 143 20.08 12.14 -4.52
N TYR A 144 20.40 11.96 -3.23
CA TYR A 144 21.72 12.30 -2.68
C TYR A 144 22.86 11.55 -3.35
N LEU A 145 22.65 10.31 -3.80
CA LEU A 145 23.66 9.57 -4.55
C LEU A 145 23.82 10.14 -5.97
N ILE A 146 22.71 10.31 -6.70
CA ILE A 146 22.74 10.67 -8.12
C ILE A 146 23.12 12.14 -8.34
N TYR A 147 22.52 13.05 -7.57
CA TYR A 147 22.60 14.49 -7.79
C TYR A 147 24.03 15.08 -7.77
N PRO A 148 24.89 14.82 -6.76
CA PRO A 148 26.26 15.37 -6.76
C PRO A 148 27.11 14.83 -7.90
N ILE A 149 26.95 13.55 -8.29
CA ILE A 149 27.68 12.97 -9.42
C ILE A 149 27.25 13.67 -10.71
N ALA A 150 25.94 13.80 -10.93
CA ALA A 150 25.39 14.48 -12.09
C ALA A 150 25.91 15.93 -12.19
N LEU A 151 25.86 16.72 -11.11
CA LEU A 151 26.34 18.09 -11.12
C LEU A 151 27.86 18.19 -11.36
N VAL A 152 28.67 17.31 -10.76
CA VAL A 152 30.13 17.30 -10.96
C VAL A 152 30.47 16.97 -12.42
N ILE A 153 29.81 15.98 -13.02
CA ILE A 153 30.05 15.58 -14.41
C ILE A 153 29.60 16.70 -15.36
N LEU A 154 28.38 17.21 -15.18
CA LEU A 154 27.82 18.26 -16.04
C LEU A 154 28.67 19.55 -15.96
N ARG A 155 29.18 19.91 -14.78
CA ARG A 155 30.02 21.10 -14.59
C ARG A 155 31.34 21.05 -15.39
N LYS A 156 31.82 19.86 -15.78
CA LYS A 156 33.00 19.71 -16.66
C LYS A 156 32.74 20.19 -18.09
N PHE A 157 31.50 20.12 -18.54
CA PHE A 157 31.11 20.43 -19.93
C PHE A 157 30.28 21.70 -20.04
N LEU A 158 29.65 22.12 -18.94
CA LEU A 158 28.70 23.22 -18.90
C LEU A 158 29.19 24.35 -18.00
N THR A 159 28.91 25.57 -18.44
CA THR A 159 28.94 26.76 -17.58
C THR A 159 27.88 26.65 -16.49
N LEU A 160 28.02 27.42 -15.41
CA LEU A 160 27.00 27.47 -14.35
C LEU A 160 25.62 27.88 -14.89
N ASN A 161 25.56 28.82 -15.84
CA ASN A 161 24.30 29.24 -16.45
C ASN A 161 23.62 28.10 -17.23
N GLN A 162 24.39 27.34 -18.02
CA GLN A 162 23.87 26.18 -18.74
C GLN A 162 23.42 25.06 -17.79
N LEU A 163 24.18 24.81 -16.72
CA LEU A 163 23.82 23.86 -15.67
C LEU A 163 22.50 24.24 -15.02
N THR A 164 22.32 25.52 -14.69
CA THR A 164 21.08 26.04 -14.12
C THR A 164 19.91 25.91 -15.11
N LEU A 165 20.10 26.23 -16.39
CA LEU A 165 19.07 26.03 -17.42
C LEU A 165 18.66 24.56 -17.56
N MET A 166 19.63 23.64 -17.51
CA MET A 166 19.35 22.20 -17.50
C MET A 166 18.55 21.77 -16.27
N LEU A 167 18.85 22.33 -15.09
CA LEU A 167 18.07 22.04 -13.89
C LEU A 167 16.65 22.59 -13.97
N VAL A 168 16.44 23.75 -14.60
CA VAL A 168 15.10 24.28 -14.89
C VAL A 168 14.35 23.31 -15.80
N ALA A 169 14.95 22.93 -16.93
CA ALA A 169 14.35 21.97 -17.86
C ALA A 169 14.05 20.63 -17.17
N GLY A 170 14.99 20.09 -16.40
CA GLY A 170 14.81 18.85 -15.65
C GLY A 170 13.71 18.94 -14.60
N THR A 171 13.56 20.09 -13.92
CA THR A 171 12.46 20.32 -12.97
C THR A 171 11.11 20.29 -13.68
N ILE A 172 10.98 20.98 -14.81
CA ILE A 172 9.73 21.02 -15.60
C ILE A 172 9.40 19.62 -16.14
N LEU A 173 10.37 18.92 -16.70
CA LEU A 173 10.17 17.56 -17.23
C LEU A 173 9.77 16.56 -16.13
N ALA A 174 10.44 16.61 -14.97
CA ALA A 174 10.09 15.76 -13.83
C ALA A 174 8.71 16.11 -13.24
N PHE A 175 8.31 17.38 -13.27
CA PHE A 175 6.95 17.80 -12.88
C PHE A 175 5.90 17.28 -13.87
N ILE A 176 6.12 17.40 -15.18
CA ILE A 176 5.21 16.86 -16.19
C ILE A 176 5.09 15.33 -16.03
N LEU A 177 6.22 14.64 -15.82
CA LEU A 177 6.22 13.21 -15.55
C LEU A 177 5.43 12.86 -14.29
N SER A 178 5.58 13.64 -13.22
CA SER A 178 4.79 13.52 -11.98
C SER A 178 3.29 13.57 -12.28
N VAL A 179 2.83 14.56 -13.06
CA VAL A 179 1.42 14.71 -13.43
C VAL A 179 0.93 13.51 -14.25
N LEU A 180 1.63 13.16 -15.33
CA LEU A 180 1.22 12.09 -16.24
C LEU A 180 1.18 10.72 -15.56
N VAL A 181 2.19 10.40 -14.74
CA VAL A 181 2.23 9.11 -14.03
C VAL A 181 1.18 9.07 -12.93
N THR A 182 0.91 10.18 -12.23
CA THR A 182 -0.15 10.21 -11.20
C THR A 182 -1.51 9.86 -11.79
N MET A 183 -1.82 10.30 -13.02
CA MET A 183 -3.08 9.97 -13.69
C MET A 183 -3.21 8.48 -14.05
N LYS A 184 -2.09 7.78 -14.27
CA LYS A 184 -2.08 6.35 -14.63
C LYS A 184 -1.92 5.44 -13.42
N SER A 185 -1.09 5.83 -12.45
CA SER A 185 -0.80 5.09 -11.23
C SER A 185 -0.29 6.04 -10.15
N SER A 186 -1.20 6.50 -9.29
CA SER A 186 -0.84 7.33 -8.13
C SER A 186 0.20 6.66 -7.23
N SER A 187 0.17 5.33 -7.08
CA SER A 187 1.17 4.61 -6.27
C SER A 187 2.58 4.73 -6.85
N ALA A 188 2.75 4.51 -8.16
CA ALA A 188 4.05 4.66 -8.81
C ALA A 188 4.56 6.10 -8.68
N ALA A 189 3.68 7.08 -8.92
CA ALA A 189 4.04 8.49 -8.76
C ALA A 189 4.42 8.86 -7.32
N TYR A 190 3.78 8.22 -6.34
CA TYR A 190 3.99 8.47 -4.93
C TYR A 190 5.36 7.97 -4.44
N PHE A 191 5.76 6.75 -4.79
CA PHE A 191 6.95 6.09 -4.23
C PHE A 191 8.24 6.27 -5.05
N LEU A 192 8.16 6.53 -6.36
CA LEU A 192 9.35 6.48 -7.22
C LEU A 192 10.06 7.84 -7.33
N LEU A 193 11.40 7.79 -7.40
CA LEU A 193 12.24 8.99 -7.51
C LEU A 193 11.93 9.85 -8.76
N PRO A 194 11.75 9.32 -9.98
CA PRO A 194 11.60 10.16 -11.17
C PRO A 194 10.43 11.15 -11.09
N THR A 195 9.32 10.76 -10.46
CA THR A 195 8.13 11.59 -10.24
C THR A 195 8.23 12.47 -8.99
N ARG A 196 9.20 12.20 -8.10
CA ARG A 196 9.48 12.96 -6.87
C ARG A 196 10.72 13.84 -6.93
N ALA A 197 11.49 13.77 -8.02
CA ALA A 197 12.73 14.51 -8.15
C ALA A 197 12.48 16.03 -8.26
N TRP A 198 11.35 16.44 -8.84
CA TRP A 198 11.05 17.83 -9.13
C TRP A 198 10.91 18.69 -7.86
N GLN A 199 10.38 18.14 -6.76
CA GLN A 199 10.36 18.79 -5.44
C GLN A 199 11.77 19.25 -5.02
N MET A 200 12.72 18.32 -5.12
CA MET A 200 14.11 18.54 -4.72
C MET A 200 14.81 19.49 -5.70
N LEU A 201 14.59 19.32 -7.01
CA LEU A 201 15.13 20.21 -8.01
C LEU A 201 14.61 21.65 -7.84
N ALA A 202 13.33 21.85 -7.51
CA ALA A 202 12.75 23.16 -7.24
C ALA A 202 13.46 23.88 -6.07
N GLY A 203 13.73 23.15 -4.98
CA GLY A 203 14.55 23.68 -3.89
C GLY A 203 15.97 24.05 -4.32
N GLY A 204 16.58 23.24 -5.19
CA GLY A 204 17.89 23.56 -5.79
C GLY A 204 17.88 24.82 -6.65
N LEU A 205 16.82 25.04 -7.44
CA LEU A 205 16.64 26.25 -8.25
C LEU A 205 16.52 27.51 -7.38
N VAL A 206 15.87 27.43 -6.22
CA VAL A 206 15.81 28.56 -5.28
C VAL A 206 17.20 28.98 -4.81
N PHE A 207 18.13 28.03 -4.64
CA PHE A 207 19.51 28.36 -4.30
C PHE A 207 20.27 28.97 -5.50
N LEU A 208 20.09 28.41 -6.70
CA LEU A 208 20.80 28.83 -7.91
C LEU A 208 20.35 30.20 -8.46
N TYR A 209 19.11 30.60 -8.18
CA TYR A 209 18.58 31.91 -8.50
C TYR A 209 18.33 32.72 -7.23
N PRO A 210 19.39 33.26 -6.59
CA PRO A 210 19.23 34.08 -5.39
C PRO A 210 18.55 35.41 -5.75
N ILE A 211 17.27 35.53 -5.43
CA ILE A 211 16.52 36.78 -5.59
C ILE A 211 16.83 37.69 -4.40
N GLN A 212 17.41 38.86 -4.67
CA GLN A 212 17.62 39.89 -3.65
C GLN A 212 16.32 40.65 -3.41
N LEU A 213 15.67 40.37 -2.29
CA LEU A 213 14.44 41.04 -1.89
C LEU A 213 14.71 42.26 -1.00
N LYS A 214 13.95 43.33 -1.21
CA LYS A 214 13.87 44.45 -0.27
C LYS A 214 13.31 43.97 1.08
N ASP A 215 13.81 44.50 2.19
CA ASP A 215 13.41 44.06 3.53
C ASP A 215 11.89 44.19 3.79
N SER A 216 11.26 45.21 3.21
CA SER A 216 9.80 45.42 3.31
C SER A 216 8.95 44.29 2.71
N VAL A 217 9.50 43.51 1.77
CA VAL A 217 8.80 42.45 1.04
C VAL A 217 9.06 41.07 1.63
N LYS A 218 10.14 40.92 2.42
CA LYS A 218 10.54 39.62 3.00
C LYS A 218 9.47 39.05 3.93
N SER A 219 8.94 39.85 4.87
CA SER A 219 7.92 39.38 5.83
C SER A 219 6.59 39.02 5.16
N PRO A 220 6.00 39.85 4.25
CA PRO A 220 4.81 39.46 3.50
C PRO A 220 4.98 38.18 2.68
N LEU A 221 6.11 38.02 1.97
CA LEU A 221 6.37 36.80 1.20
C LEU A 221 6.54 35.57 2.09
N GLN A 222 7.26 35.70 3.20
CA GLN A 222 7.39 34.60 4.16
C GLN A 222 6.01 34.16 4.67
N LEU A 223 5.15 35.12 5.05
CA LEU A 223 3.78 34.83 5.49
C LEU A 223 2.96 34.16 4.38
N LEU A 224 3.03 34.66 3.15
CA LEU A 224 2.36 34.05 2.00
C LEU A 224 2.82 32.60 1.80
N GLY A 225 4.13 32.34 1.80
CA GLY A 225 4.67 31.00 1.65
C GLY A 225 4.21 30.04 2.75
N LEU A 226 4.18 30.51 4.01
CA LEU A 226 3.63 29.75 5.14
C LEU A 226 2.14 29.48 4.98
N LEU A 227 1.34 30.46 4.54
CA LEU A 227 -0.09 30.29 4.30
C LEU A 227 -0.38 29.27 3.20
N LEU A 228 0.41 29.25 2.12
CA LEU A 228 0.28 28.25 1.05
C LEU A 228 0.61 26.83 1.55
N ILE A 229 1.65 26.69 2.38
CA ILE A 229 1.97 25.39 3.00
C ILE A 229 0.83 24.95 3.91
N VAL A 230 0.40 25.80 4.84
CA VAL A 230 -0.62 25.45 5.83
C VAL A 230 -1.97 25.18 5.15
N SER A 231 -2.37 25.97 4.15
CA SER A 231 -3.63 25.74 3.43
C SER A 231 -3.63 24.40 2.70
N SER A 232 -2.50 23.98 2.12
CA SER A 232 -2.38 22.68 1.47
C SER A 232 -2.68 21.50 2.42
N PHE A 233 -2.43 21.67 3.72
CA PHE A 233 -2.69 20.63 4.71
C PHE A 233 -4.19 20.43 5.02
N PHE A 234 -5.04 21.39 4.67
CA PHE A 234 -6.50 21.32 4.87
C PHE A 234 -7.27 21.12 3.56
N ILE A 235 -6.73 21.58 2.42
CA ILE A 235 -7.40 21.50 1.12
C ILE A 235 -7.36 20.08 0.56
N TYR A 236 -6.24 19.37 0.73
CA TYR A 236 -6.04 18.04 0.16
C TYR A 236 -6.39 16.92 1.13
N THR A 237 -6.74 15.76 0.59
CA THR A 237 -7.18 14.58 1.34
C THR A 237 -6.54 13.30 0.77
N SER A 238 -6.77 12.16 1.44
CA SER A 238 -6.32 10.84 0.98
C SER A 238 -6.90 10.41 -0.38
N THR A 239 -7.99 11.03 -0.84
CA THR A 239 -8.59 10.78 -2.15
C THR A 239 -7.98 11.64 -3.26
N THR A 240 -7.19 12.66 -2.91
CA THR A 240 -6.50 13.51 -3.89
C THR A 240 -5.37 12.71 -4.56
N PRO A 241 -5.34 12.59 -5.91
CA PRO A 241 -4.23 11.96 -6.60
C PRO A 241 -2.92 12.71 -6.32
N TRP A 242 -1.96 12.04 -5.68
CA TRP A 242 -0.71 12.65 -5.20
C TRP A 242 0.52 11.96 -5.80
N PRO A 243 1.62 12.67 -6.11
CA PRO A 243 1.82 14.13 -6.02
C PRO A 243 1.02 14.95 -7.03
N GLY A 244 1.07 14.56 -8.32
CA GLY A 244 0.45 15.29 -9.42
C GLY A 244 0.67 16.81 -9.40
N TYR A 245 -0.31 17.55 -9.90
CA TYR A 245 -0.33 19.01 -9.84
C TYR A 245 -0.64 19.54 -8.43
N ALA A 246 -1.32 18.76 -7.59
CA ALA A 246 -1.72 19.17 -6.23
C ALA A 246 -0.51 19.52 -5.37
N SER A 247 0.59 18.79 -5.53
CA SER A 247 1.84 19.06 -4.81
C SER A 247 2.49 20.43 -5.14
N LEU A 248 2.07 21.15 -6.18
CA LEU A 248 2.55 22.52 -6.48
C LEU A 248 2.37 23.48 -5.31
N LEU A 249 1.23 23.43 -4.63
CA LEU A 249 0.88 24.39 -3.59
C LEU A 249 1.88 24.40 -2.42
N PRO A 250 2.16 23.27 -1.73
CA PRO A 250 3.15 23.23 -0.66
C PRO A 250 4.58 23.51 -1.16
N ILE A 251 4.91 23.09 -2.38
CA ILE A 251 6.26 23.27 -2.95
C ILE A 251 6.54 24.74 -3.25
N ILE A 252 5.61 25.43 -3.91
CA ILE A 252 5.71 26.87 -4.18
C ILE A 252 5.75 27.64 -2.85
N GLY A 253 4.92 27.26 -1.88
CA GLY A 253 4.97 27.85 -0.54
C GLY A 253 6.35 27.71 0.12
N ALA A 254 6.93 26.50 0.10
CA ALA A 254 8.28 26.26 0.65
C ALA A 254 9.36 27.05 -0.10
N CYS A 255 9.29 27.10 -1.44
CA CYS A 255 10.20 27.91 -2.26
C CYS A 255 10.12 29.40 -1.90
N ILE A 256 8.91 29.96 -1.74
CA ILE A 256 8.70 31.36 -1.35
C ILE A 256 9.32 31.64 0.02
N VAL A 257 9.12 30.76 1.01
CA VAL A 257 9.75 30.93 2.33
C VAL A 257 11.27 30.93 2.22
N LEU A 258 11.86 30.01 1.43
CA LEU A 258 13.31 29.94 1.23
C LEU A 258 13.87 31.17 0.52
N VAL A 259 13.16 31.69 -0.50
CA VAL A 259 13.50 32.92 -1.24
C VAL A 259 13.42 34.14 -0.31
N SER A 260 12.43 34.20 0.59
CA SER A 260 12.26 35.31 1.54
C SER A 260 13.50 35.53 2.41
N ASN A 261 14.23 34.45 2.76
CA ASN A 261 15.44 34.46 3.56
C ASN A 261 15.29 35.29 4.86
N ASN A 262 14.12 35.22 5.50
CA ASN A 262 13.76 36.04 6.65
C ASN A 262 13.85 35.28 7.98
N GLY A 263 15.06 34.80 8.30
CA GLY A 263 15.30 33.99 9.51
C GLY A 263 15.19 34.74 10.84
N GLU A 264 15.10 36.07 10.84
CA GLU A 264 14.99 36.88 12.07
C GLU A 264 13.54 37.17 12.47
N SER A 265 12.59 36.82 11.61
CA SER A 265 11.15 36.95 11.88
C SER A 265 10.73 36.10 13.08
N LYS A 266 9.95 36.69 13.99
CA LYS A 266 9.40 35.99 15.18
C LYS A 266 8.50 34.80 14.80
N LEU A 267 7.96 34.78 13.58
CA LEU A 267 7.14 33.67 13.07
C LEU A 267 7.96 32.37 12.94
N VAL A 268 9.24 32.48 12.60
CA VAL A 268 10.11 31.31 12.35
C VAL A 268 11.19 31.13 13.41
N ASN A 269 11.61 32.21 14.07
CA ASN A 269 12.62 32.20 15.12
C ASN A 269 11.96 32.23 16.50
N ASN A 270 11.68 31.04 17.03
CA ASN A 270 11.20 30.85 18.39
C ASN A 270 11.69 29.51 18.96
N SER A 271 11.58 29.33 20.27
CA SER A 271 12.09 28.14 20.96
C SER A 271 11.44 26.84 20.48
N VAL A 272 10.16 26.89 20.10
CA VAL A 272 9.39 25.72 19.65
C VAL A 272 9.86 25.26 18.27
N THR A 273 9.92 26.18 17.29
CA THR A 273 10.42 25.88 15.95
C THR A 273 11.88 25.44 16.00
N HIS A 274 12.70 26.03 16.88
CA HIS A 274 14.08 25.60 17.10
C HIS A 274 14.16 24.14 17.55
N ALA A 275 13.45 23.77 18.61
CA ALA A 275 13.47 22.40 19.14
C ALA A 275 12.93 21.39 18.12
N LEU A 276 11.72 21.61 17.59
CA LEU A 276 11.07 20.70 16.66
C LEU A 276 11.84 20.58 15.34
N GLY A 277 12.34 21.68 14.79
CA GLY A 277 13.12 21.67 13.55
C GLY A 277 14.44 20.92 13.70
N LYS A 278 15.09 21.04 14.87
CA LYS A 278 16.33 20.33 15.20
C LYS A 278 16.12 18.83 15.34
N TRP A 279 15.02 18.42 15.98
CA TRP A 279 14.68 17.00 16.21
C TRP A 279 13.88 16.37 15.07
N SER A 280 13.50 17.14 14.06
CA SER A 280 12.57 16.75 13.00
C SER A 280 12.88 15.39 12.35
N TYR A 281 14.15 15.09 12.07
CA TYR A 281 14.53 13.80 11.49
C TYR A 281 14.26 12.63 12.45
N SER A 282 14.71 12.71 13.70
CA SER A 282 14.42 11.67 14.69
C SER A 282 12.93 11.56 15.01
N ILE A 283 12.19 12.67 15.10
CA ILE A 283 10.73 12.62 15.28
C ILE A 283 10.08 11.90 14.09
N TYR A 284 10.51 12.22 12.86
CA TYR A 284 10.03 11.55 11.66
C TYR A 284 10.32 10.04 11.67
N LEU A 285 11.44 9.60 12.23
CA LEU A 285 11.73 8.16 12.36
C LEU A 285 10.86 7.47 13.42
N TRP A 286 10.72 8.07 14.59
CA TRP A 286 10.07 7.40 15.73
C TRP A 286 8.55 7.50 15.74
N HIS A 287 7.96 8.52 15.12
CA HIS A 287 6.50 8.69 15.15
C HIS A 287 5.75 7.55 14.45
N TRP A 288 6.26 7.07 13.32
CA TRP A 288 5.51 6.12 12.50
C TRP A 288 5.39 4.74 13.14
N PRO A 289 6.45 4.12 13.69
CA PRO A 289 6.31 2.87 14.44
C PRO A 289 5.37 3.00 15.65
N ILE A 290 5.30 4.17 16.28
CA ILE A 290 4.32 4.43 17.35
C ILE A 290 2.90 4.47 16.79
N VAL A 291 2.69 5.08 15.62
CA VAL A 291 1.41 5.04 14.90
C VAL A 291 1.01 3.62 14.55
N VAL A 292 1.92 2.84 13.96
CA VAL A 292 1.68 1.45 13.64
C VAL A 292 1.36 0.65 14.91
N ALA A 293 2.04 0.89 16.03
CA ALA A 293 1.72 0.23 17.29
C ALA A 293 0.29 0.55 17.78
N GLY A 294 -0.17 1.79 17.65
CA GLY A 294 -1.54 2.19 18.01
C GLY A 294 -2.60 1.41 17.24
N TYR A 295 -2.41 1.27 15.91
CA TYR A 295 -3.30 0.49 15.05
C TYR A 295 -3.15 -1.02 15.25
N TYR A 296 -1.91 -1.53 15.34
CA TYR A 296 -1.61 -2.95 15.40
C TYR A 296 -2.07 -3.59 16.72
N PHE A 297 -1.94 -2.88 17.84
CA PHE A 297 -2.39 -3.35 19.15
C PHE A 297 -3.79 -2.85 19.52
N GLU A 298 -4.48 -2.16 18.61
CA GLU A 298 -5.87 -1.70 18.78
C GLU A 298 -6.07 -0.91 20.11
N LEU A 299 -5.19 0.06 20.38
CA LEU A 299 -5.10 0.77 21.67
C LEU A 299 -6.28 1.74 21.98
N GLY A 300 -7.41 1.60 21.29
CA GLY A 300 -8.60 2.45 21.41
C GLY A 300 -8.49 3.76 20.62
N GLU A 301 -9.45 4.67 20.78
CA GLU A 301 -9.52 5.92 19.99
C GLU A 301 -8.62 7.04 20.52
N ASN A 302 -8.32 7.05 21.82
CA ASN A 302 -7.63 8.14 22.51
C ASN A 302 -6.13 7.91 22.74
N TRP A 303 -5.56 6.85 22.18
CA TRP A 303 -4.14 6.49 22.37
C TRP A 303 -3.16 7.57 21.87
N TRP A 304 -3.61 8.44 20.95
CA TRP A 304 -2.86 9.59 20.44
C TRP A 304 -2.38 10.53 21.55
N ALA A 305 -3.10 10.61 22.67
CA ALA A 305 -2.75 11.45 23.81
C ALA A 305 -1.42 11.03 24.46
N ILE A 306 -1.04 9.76 24.32
CA ILE A 306 0.24 9.21 24.76
C ILE A 306 1.22 9.13 23.58
N GLY A 307 0.74 8.68 22.41
CA GLY A 307 1.61 8.41 21.28
C GLY A 307 2.26 9.66 20.68
N ILE A 308 1.58 10.82 20.63
CA ILE A 308 2.18 12.07 20.14
C ILE A 308 3.32 12.53 21.07
N PRO A 309 3.11 12.68 22.40
CA PRO A 309 4.20 12.96 23.33
C PRO A 309 5.34 11.95 23.25
N LEU A 310 5.03 10.65 23.15
CA LEU A 310 6.04 9.60 23.04
C LEU A 310 6.89 9.77 21.77
N SER A 311 6.28 10.13 20.63
CA SER A 311 6.98 10.41 19.37
C SER A 311 7.97 11.57 19.51
N LEU A 312 7.56 12.63 20.21
CA LEU A 312 8.42 13.79 20.47
C LEU A 312 9.56 13.44 21.44
N ILE A 313 9.27 12.70 22.51
CA ILE A 313 10.26 12.30 23.52
C ILE A 313 11.29 11.36 22.90
N LEU A 314 10.87 10.28 22.24
CA LEU A 314 11.80 9.35 21.58
C LEU A 314 12.58 10.05 20.47
N GLY A 315 11.94 10.93 19.70
CA GLY A 315 12.61 11.77 18.72
C GLY A 315 13.71 12.66 19.34
N ALA A 316 13.40 13.35 20.44
CA ALA A 316 14.37 14.19 21.15
C ALA A 316 15.53 13.39 21.77
N LEU A 317 15.24 12.23 22.36
CA LEU A 317 16.25 11.33 22.94
C LEU A 317 17.16 10.75 21.84
N SER A 318 16.58 10.28 20.74
CA SER A 318 17.29 9.80 19.56
C SER A 318 18.23 10.87 19.00
N PHE A 319 17.73 12.09 18.83
CA PHE A 319 18.57 13.21 18.40
C PHE A 319 19.72 13.46 19.40
N LYS A 320 19.41 13.52 20.70
CA LYS A 320 20.39 13.84 21.76
C LYS A 320 21.50 12.80 21.86
N PHE A 321 21.17 11.52 21.76
CA PHE A 321 22.14 10.44 22.00
C PHE A 321 22.76 9.85 20.74
N ILE A 322 22.10 9.98 19.59
CA ILE A 322 22.57 9.36 18.35
C ILE A 322 23.07 10.42 17.37
N GLU A 323 22.24 11.41 17.04
CA GLU A 323 22.58 12.39 16.00
C GLU A 323 23.58 13.46 16.50
N SER A 324 23.43 13.92 17.74
CA SER A 324 24.22 15.02 18.30
C SER A 324 25.55 14.59 18.93
N LYS A 325 25.81 13.28 18.96
CA LYS A 325 26.98 12.67 19.59
C LYS A 325 27.77 11.86 18.59
N THR A 326 29.07 11.78 18.85
CA THR A 326 30.01 10.93 18.14
C THR A 326 30.46 9.80 19.07
N LEU A 327 30.97 8.71 18.50
CA LEU A 327 31.48 7.59 19.32
C LEU A 327 32.62 8.00 20.26
N SER A 328 33.37 9.06 19.94
CA SER A 328 34.38 9.60 20.85
C SER A 328 33.78 10.22 22.11
N ASP A 329 32.55 10.76 22.04
CA ASP A 329 31.87 11.38 23.18
C ASP A 329 31.49 10.34 24.25
N TYR A 330 31.34 9.08 23.87
CA TYR A 330 30.98 7.98 24.77
C TYR A 330 32.19 7.24 25.37
N ARG A 331 33.42 7.64 25.06
CA ARG A 331 34.67 7.00 25.53
C ARG A 331 34.78 5.48 25.24
N VAL A 332 33.93 4.93 24.37
CA VAL A 332 33.95 3.51 23.97
C VAL A 332 34.98 3.28 22.86
N LYS A 333 36.27 3.45 23.19
CA LYS A 333 37.37 3.31 22.22
C LYS A 333 37.61 1.86 21.76
N ASN A 334 37.17 0.86 22.52
CA ASN A 334 37.44 -0.55 22.23
C ASN A 334 36.37 -1.21 21.35
N LEU A 335 35.10 -0.78 21.39
CA LEU A 335 34.03 -1.21 20.45
C LEU A 335 33.87 -0.26 19.23
N LYS A 336 34.84 0.64 19.01
CA LYS A 336 34.78 1.70 17.97
C LYS A 336 34.64 1.18 16.54
N TYR A 337 34.89 -0.10 16.29
CA TYR A 337 34.79 -0.69 14.95
C TYR A 337 33.37 -1.20 14.67
N VAL A 338 32.66 -1.73 15.68
CA VAL A 338 31.32 -2.31 15.53
C VAL A 338 30.22 -1.25 15.64
N LEU A 339 30.36 -0.30 16.58
CA LEU A 339 29.34 0.73 16.83
C LEU A 339 29.40 1.91 15.84
N ARG A 340 30.29 1.86 14.84
CA ARG A 340 30.31 2.85 13.76
C ARG A 340 29.02 2.76 12.94
N PRO A 341 28.55 3.88 12.35
CA PRO A 341 27.28 3.91 11.62
C PRO A 341 27.15 2.82 10.55
N LEU A 342 28.21 2.59 9.77
CA LEU A 342 28.19 1.61 8.68
C LEU A 342 28.27 0.15 9.18
N PRO A 343 29.20 -0.24 10.06
CA PRO A 343 29.21 -1.59 10.62
C PRO A 343 27.94 -1.94 11.40
N PHE A 344 27.39 -0.99 12.18
CA PHE A 344 26.13 -1.23 12.89
C PHE A 344 24.95 -1.37 11.93
N ALA A 345 24.84 -0.52 10.91
CA ALA A 345 23.83 -0.68 9.88
C ALA A 345 24.00 -2.00 9.13
N PHE A 346 25.23 -2.41 8.80
CA PHE A 346 25.52 -3.69 8.16
C PHE A 346 25.06 -4.87 9.03
N ILE A 347 25.36 -4.85 10.33
CA ILE A 347 24.87 -5.88 11.27
C ILE A 347 23.34 -5.89 11.31
N SER A 348 22.69 -4.72 11.43
CA SER A 348 21.22 -4.63 11.41
C SER A 348 20.65 -5.14 10.09
N THR A 349 21.28 -4.86 8.95
CA THR A 349 20.88 -5.41 7.65
C THR A 349 21.03 -6.93 7.63
N LEU A 350 22.15 -7.48 8.13
CA LEU A 350 22.34 -8.92 8.21
C LEU A 350 21.32 -9.61 9.13
N VAL A 351 20.94 -8.97 10.23
CA VAL A 351 19.85 -9.44 11.10
C VAL A 351 18.52 -9.41 10.36
N GLY A 352 18.21 -8.33 9.63
CA GLY A 352 17.00 -8.27 8.80
C GLY A 352 16.96 -9.35 7.71
N LEU A 353 18.10 -9.61 7.05
CA LEU A 353 18.24 -10.66 6.05
C LEU A 353 18.16 -12.06 6.66
N SER A 354 18.68 -12.28 7.87
CA SER A 354 18.58 -13.58 8.55
C SER A 354 17.15 -13.87 8.98
N ILE A 355 16.39 -12.87 9.44
CA ILE A 355 14.95 -12.98 9.69
C ILE A 355 14.24 -13.42 8.41
N LEU A 356 14.56 -12.79 7.27
CA LEU A 356 13.98 -13.15 5.97
C LEU A 356 14.32 -14.60 5.55
N TYR A 357 15.60 -14.95 5.59
CA TYR A 357 16.08 -16.27 5.18
C TYR A 357 15.52 -17.41 6.04
N THR A 358 15.17 -17.14 7.28
CA THR A 358 14.63 -18.12 8.25
C THR A 358 13.11 -18.06 8.39
N ASN A 359 12.42 -17.35 7.48
CA ASN A 359 10.97 -17.15 7.50
C ASN A 359 10.44 -16.55 8.81
N GLY A 360 11.19 -15.65 9.45
CA GLY A 360 10.79 -15.01 10.72
C GLY A 360 11.26 -15.76 11.96
N PHE A 361 12.39 -16.49 11.85
CA PHE A 361 12.89 -17.40 12.89
C PHE A 361 11.86 -18.45 13.30
N LEU A 362 11.19 -19.10 12.34
CA LEU A 362 10.13 -20.10 12.66
C LEU A 362 10.60 -21.22 13.58
N PHE A 363 11.89 -21.57 13.55
CA PHE A 363 12.48 -22.57 14.45
C PHE A 363 12.28 -22.27 15.94
N ARG A 364 11.93 -21.02 16.31
CA ARG A 364 11.59 -20.64 17.69
C ARG A 364 10.21 -21.12 18.15
N LEU A 365 9.35 -21.53 17.21
CA LEU A 365 7.97 -21.93 17.46
C LEU A 365 7.84 -23.46 17.53
N PRO A 366 6.81 -24.00 18.21
CA PRO A 366 6.46 -25.41 18.14
C PRO A 366 6.17 -25.88 16.69
N PRO A 367 6.45 -27.14 16.32
CA PRO A 367 6.26 -27.63 14.94
C PRO A 367 4.86 -27.40 14.36
N SER A 368 3.80 -27.50 15.18
CA SER A 368 2.42 -27.24 14.76
C SER A 368 2.18 -25.79 14.36
N GLU A 369 2.78 -24.83 15.06
CA GLU A 369 2.68 -23.40 14.73
C GLU A 369 3.53 -23.06 13.50
N GLN A 370 4.69 -23.70 13.36
CA GLN A 370 5.53 -23.54 12.17
C GLN A 370 4.77 -23.91 10.89
N LEU A 371 4.00 -25.01 10.93
CA LEU A 371 3.17 -25.43 9.79
C LEU A 371 2.09 -24.38 9.48
N LEU A 372 1.38 -23.89 10.49
CA LEU A 372 0.34 -22.87 10.29
C LEU A 372 0.90 -21.58 9.70
N VAL A 373 2.07 -21.12 10.16
CA VAL A 373 2.71 -19.93 9.62
C VAL A 373 3.16 -20.14 8.18
N LYS A 374 3.77 -21.30 7.85
CA LYS A 374 4.16 -21.63 6.47
C LYS A 374 2.94 -21.65 5.55
N SER A 375 1.89 -22.33 5.98
CA SER A 375 0.63 -22.39 5.26
C SER A 375 0.06 -21.00 5.02
N ALA A 376 0.09 -20.10 6.01
CA ALA A 376 -0.38 -18.73 5.84
C ALA A 376 0.47 -17.89 4.85
N ILE A 377 1.79 -18.10 4.82
CA ILE A 377 2.68 -17.45 3.84
C ILE A 377 2.36 -17.94 2.42
N GLU A 378 2.20 -19.26 2.25
CA GLU A 378 1.92 -19.90 0.96
C GLU A 378 0.53 -19.55 0.44
N ALA A 379 -0.46 -19.50 1.34
CA ALA A 379 -1.86 -19.29 0.99
C ALA A 379 -2.07 -18.01 0.19
N LYS A 380 -1.35 -16.92 0.51
CA LYS A 380 -1.52 -15.62 -0.16
C LYS A 380 -1.30 -15.69 -1.68
N ASP A 381 -0.40 -16.54 -2.17
CA ASP A 381 -0.09 -16.66 -3.59
C ASP A 381 -0.78 -17.87 -4.25
N ASP A 382 -1.58 -18.61 -3.49
CA ASP A 382 -2.22 -19.86 -3.89
C ASP A 382 -3.61 -19.63 -4.52
N TRP A 383 -3.65 -19.37 -5.83
CA TRP A 383 -4.90 -19.09 -6.58
C TRP A 383 -5.26 -20.14 -7.64
N ASN A 384 -4.26 -20.84 -8.20
CA ASN A 384 -4.36 -21.78 -9.32
C ASN A 384 -5.50 -21.52 -10.35
N TYR A 385 -5.65 -20.26 -10.77
CA TYR A 385 -6.57 -19.87 -11.84
C TYR A 385 -5.75 -19.44 -13.07
N PRO A 386 -5.82 -20.17 -14.19
CA PRO A 386 -4.91 -19.95 -15.32
C PRO A 386 -5.23 -18.66 -16.07
N LYS A 387 -4.41 -18.30 -17.05
CA LYS A 387 -4.78 -17.27 -18.03
C LYS A 387 -5.82 -17.83 -19.02
N PRO A 388 -6.63 -16.96 -19.66
CA PRO A 388 -7.47 -17.36 -20.78
C PRO A 388 -6.68 -18.14 -21.84
N ASN A 389 -7.30 -19.19 -22.38
CA ASN A 389 -6.71 -20.09 -23.38
C ASN A 389 -7.57 -20.15 -24.66
N MET A 390 -8.63 -19.36 -24.75
CA MET A 390 -9.52 -19.26 -25.90
C MET A 390 -10.07 -17.83 -26.01
N GLU A 391 -10.18 -17.34 -27.25
CA GLU A 391 -10.85 -16.08 -27.56
C GLU A 391 -12.09 -16.37 -28.40
N ILE A 392 -13.24 -15.84 -28.01
CA ILE A 392 -14.48 -15.91 -28.80
C ILE A 392 -15.02 -14.50 -28.98
N GLY A 393 -14.91 -13.98 -30.20
CA GLY A 393 -15.28 -12.60 -30.46
C GLY A 393 -14.34 -11.63 -29.76
N SER A 394 -14.88 -10.76 -28.89
CA SER A 394 -14.09 -9.87 -28.04
C SER A 394 -13.78 -10.40 -26.64
N LEU A 395 -14.18 -11.66 -26.37
CA LEU A 395 -14.18 -12.25 -25.03
C LEU A 395 -12.99 -13.19 -24.82
N ASP A 396 -12.30 -12.99 -23.72
CA ASP A 396 -11.26 -13.85 -23.20
C ASP A 396 -11.88 -14.95 -22.31
N ILE A 397 -11.73 -16.20 -22.72
CA ILE A 397 -12.37 -17.36 -22.09
C ILE A 397 -11.32 -18.35 -21.61
N ARG A 398 -11.59 -18.94 -20.45
CA ARG A 398 -10.89 -20.15 -20.00
C ARG A 398 -11.75 -21.35 -20.30
N PHE A 399 -11.23 -22.23 -21.10
CA PHE A 399 -11.93 -23.37 -21.66
C PHE A 399 -11.34 -24.67 -21.13
N ILE A 400 -12.20 -25.54 -20.62
CA ILE A 400 -11.88 -26.93 -20.25
C ILE A 400 -12.64 -27.83 -21.22
N LYS A 401 -11.92 -28.72 -21.91
CA LYS A 401 -12.51 -29.65 -22.88
C LYS A 401 -13.16 -30.83 -22.15
N GLY A 402 -14.42 -31.12 -22.48
CA GLY A 402 -15.14 -32.29 -21.98
C GLY A 402 -15.11 -33.49 -22.93
N ARG A 403 -15.84 -34.54 -22.55
CA ARG A 403 -15.99 -35.78 -23.34
C ARG A 403 -17.11 -35.73 -24.40
N SER A 404 -18.06 -34.80 -24.26
CA SER A 404 -19.20 -34.63 -25.16
C SER A 404 -19.21 -33.26 -25.86
N ASP A 405 -20.15 -33.04 -26.77
CA ASP A 405 -20.39 -31.76 -27.44
C ASP A 405 -21.31 -30.81 -26.64
N LYS A 406 -21.73 -31.21 -25.43
CA LYS A 406 -22.54 -30.39 -24.54
C LYS A 406 -21.68 -29.32 -23.87
N ASN A 407 -22.26 -28.16 -23.56
CA ASN A 407 -21.52 -27.00 -23.06
C ASN A 407 -22.12 -26.45 -21.75
N ILE A 408 -21.24 -26.09 -20.81
CA ILE A 408 -21.58 -25.34 -19.60
C ILE A 408 -20.89 -23.99 -19.63
N LEU A 409 -21.64 -22.93 -19.37
CA LEU A 409 -21.12 -21.59 -19.20
C LEU A 409 -21.04 -21.26 -17.71
N VAL A 410 -19.85 -20.96 -17.22
CA VAL A 410 -19.57 -20.57 -15.84
C VAL A 410 -19.19 -19.08 -15.82
N MET A 411 -20.00 -18.25 -15.16
CA MET A 411 -19.85 -16.79 -15.20
C MET A 411 -19.84 -16.16 -13.82
N GLY A 412 -18.94 -15.21 -13.60
CA GLY A 412 -18.95 -14.38 -12.40
C GLY A 412 -17.61 -13.74 -12.05
N ALA A 413 -17.48 -13.40 -10.78
CA ALA A 413 -16.29 -12.77 -10.22
C ALA A 413 -15.23 -13.81 -9.80
N SER A 414 -14.26 -13.38 -8.99
CA SER A 414 -13.26 -14.24 -8.37
C SER A 414 -13.85 -15.42 -7.57
N HIS A 415 -15.05 -15.28 -7.04
CA HIS A 415 -15.74 -16.35 -6.30
C HIS A 415 -16.26 -17.49 -7.19
N ILE A 416 -16.38 -17.22 -8.49
CA ILE A 416 -16.58 -18.25 -9.50
C ILE A 416 -15.22 -18.72 -10.04
N GLU A 417 -14.20 -17.87 -10.09
CA GLU A 417 -12.85 -18.28 -10.47
C GLU A 417 -12.29 -19.36 -9.52
N GLN A 418 -12.53 -19.25 -8.21
CA GLN A 418 -12.02 -20.19 -7.21
C GLN A 418 -12.55 -21.63 -7.35
N ILE A 419 -13.66 -21.86 -8.06
CA ILE A 419 -14.15 -23.23 -8.29
C ILE A 419 -13.41 -23.92 -9.45
N TYR A 420 -12.63 -23.17 -10.24
CA TYR A 420 -11.90 -23.70 -11.40
C TYR A 420 -11.01 -24.90 -11.06
N PRO A 421 -10.17 -24.90 -10.00
CA PRO A 421 -9.32 -26.05 -9.69
C PRO A 421 -10.11 -27.33 -9.44
N TYR A 422 -11.29 -27.23 -8.80
CA TYR A 422 -12.18 -28.37 -8.63
C TYR A 422 -12.71 -28.85 -9.98
N VAL A 423 -13.27 -27.96 -10.80
CA VAL A 423 -13.84 -28.32 -12.10
C VAL A 423 -12.77 -28.93 -13.02
N ASP A 424 -11.57 -28.37 -13.05
CA ASP A 424 -10.44 -28.90 -13.84
C ASP A 424 -9.96 -30.28 -13.37
N SER A 425 -10.17 -30.61 -12.08
CA SER A 425 -9.84 -31.94 -11.53
C SER A 425 -10.84 -33.04 -11.91
N LEU A 426 -12.01 -32.70 -12.47
CA LEU A 426 -13.05 -33.65 -12.84
C LEU A 426 -12.85 -34.23 -14.24
N ASP A 427 -13.33 -35.46 -14.44
CA ASP A 427 -13.55 -36.04 -15.78
C ASP A 427 -14.84 -35.47 -16.39
N ASN A 428 -14.79 -34.20 -16.78
CA ASN A 428 -15.96 -33.44 -17.22
C ASN A 428 -16.64 -34.07 -18.44
N GLU A 429 -17.95 -34.28 -18.34
CA GLU A 429 -18.75 -34.68 -19.50
C GLU A 429 -18.91 -33.50 -20.48
N TYR A 430 -19.08 -32.30 -19.96
CA TYR A 430 -19.35 -31.08 -20.72
C TYR A 430 -18.08 -30.29 -21.03
N ASN A 431 -18.08 -29.56 -22.14
CA ASN A 431 -17.12 -28.48 -22.35
C ASN A 431 -17.46 -27.30 -21.44
N ILE A 432 -16.48 -26.79 -20.69
CA ILE A 432 -16.70 -25.75 -19.69
C ILE A 432 -16.09 -24.43 -20.14
N TYR A 433 -16.90 -23.38 -20.18
CA TYR A 433 -16.52 -22.03 -20.57
C TYR A 433 -16.55 -21.13 -19.33
N PHE A 434 -15.39 -20.80 -18.79
CA PHE A 434 -15.25 -19.81 -17.72
C PHE A 434 -15.12 -18.41 -18.31
N LEU A 435 -16.20 -17.65 -18.26
CA LEU A 435 -16.24 -16.23 -18.59
C LEU A 435 -16.30 -15.43 -17.28
N THR A 436 -15.13 -15.09 -16.74
CA THR A 436 -15.04 -14.43 -15.44
C THR A 436 -14.28 -13.10 -15.51
N GLN A 437 -14.55 -12.26 -14.52
CA GLN A 437 -13.75 -11.07 -14.27
C GLN A 437 -13.76 -10.74 -12.77
N ALA A 438 -12.61 -10.89 -12.12
CA ALA A 438 -12.45 -10.57 -10.70
C ALA A 438 -12.99 -9.16 -10.34
N GLY A 439 -13.72 -9.08 -9.21
CA GLY A 439 -14.29 -7.83 -8.71
C GLY A 439 -15.39 -7.21 -9.57
N CYS A 440 -15.95 -7.94 -10.53
CA CYS A 440 -17.08 -7.53 -11.36
C CYS A 440 -18.30 -8.40 -11.07
N PHE A 441 -19.47 -7.93 -11.52
CA PHE A 441 -20.71 -8.71 -11.47
C PHE A 441 -21.33 -8.75 -12.87
N VAL A 442 -22.19 -9.73 -13.11
CA VAL A 442 -22.86 -9.91 -14.41
C VAL A 442 -23.74 -8.71 -14.77
N THR A 443 -24.26 -7.98 -13.78
CA THR A 443 -25.12 -6.83 -14.00
C THR A 443 -24.33 -5.54 -14.26
N PRO A 444 -24.80 -4.66 -15.16
CA PRO A 444 -24.06 -3.48 -15.59
C PRO A 444 -23.93 -2.37 -14.53
N SER A 445 -24.84 -2.27 -13.55
CA SER A 445 -24.76 -1.26 -12.49
C SER A 445 -23.63 -1.51 -11.49
N MET A 446 -23.11 -2.74 -11.39
CA MET A 446 -21.96 -3.05 -10.55
C MET A 446 -20.67 -3.03 -11.37
N LYS A 447 -20.00 -1.88 -11.35
CA LYS A 447 -18.70 -1.68 -12.01
C LYS A 447 -17.59 -1.59 -10.98
N ASN A 448 -16.50 -2.30 -11.24
CA ASN A 448 -15.29 -2.14 -10.45
C ASN A 448 -14.72 -0.71 -10.66
N PRO A 449 -14.34 0.02 -9.60
CA PRO A 449 -13.82 1.37 -9.75
C PRO A 449 -12.43 1.43 -10.41
N LYS A 450 -11.69 0.32 -10.43
CA LYS A 450 -10.29 0.28 -10.90
C LYS A 450 -10.13 -0.27 -12.33
N TRP A 451 -11.00 -1.18 -12.77
CA TRP A 451 -10.87 -1.83 -14.08
C TRP A 451 -12.23 -2.07 -14.74
N LYS A 452 -12.21 -2.32 -16.06
CA LYS A 452 -13.43 -2.54 -16.85
C LYS A 452 -13.99 -3.94 -16.59
N CYS A 453 -15.31 -4.05 -16.58
CA CYS A 453 -16.05 -5.31 -16.42
C CYS A 453 -16.56 -5.88 -17.76
N SER A 454 -16.09 -5.36 -18.90
CA SER A 454 -16.62 -5.69 -20.22
C SER A 454 -16.50 -7.16 -20.59
N ASN A 455 -15.40 -7.83 -20.20
CA ASN A 455 -15.23 -9.27 -20.49
C ASN A 455 -16.38 -10.11 -19.91
N LEU A 456 -16.84 -9.78 -18.69
CA LEU A 456 -17.96 -10.47 -18.07
C LEU A 456 -19.31 -9.93 -18.56
N GLN A 457 -19.48 -8.60 -18.63
CA GLN A 457 -20.77 -7.96 -18.90
C GLN A 457 -21.21 -8.02 -20.37
N MET A 458 -20.33 -8.45 -21.28
CA MET A 458 -20.65 -8.70 -22.69
C MET A 458 -20.95 -10.18 -22.96
N TYR A 459 -21.40 -10.93 -21.95
CA TYR A 459 -21.72 -12.37 -22.04
C TYR A 459 -22.71 -12.72 -23.17
N SER A 460 -23.54 -11.78 -23.61
CA SER A 460 -24.48 -11.98 -24.73
C SER A 460 -23.77 -12.35 -26.03
N GLU A 461 -22.56 -11.82 -26.28
CA GLU A 461 -21.75 -12.18 -27.46
C GLU A 461 -21.40 -13.67 -27.46
N LEU A 462 -21.15 -14.26 -26.28
CA LEU A 462 -20.86 -15.68 -26.17
C LEU A 462 -22.12 -16.53 -26.39
N LEU A 463 -23.24 -16.11 -25.82
CA LEU A 463 -24.53 -16.81 -25.94
C LEU A 463 -25.09 -16.83 -27.37
N GLU A 464 -24.72 -15.85 -28.20
CA GLU A 464 -25.08 -15.82 -29.63
C GLU A 464 -24.27 -16.81 -30.47
N ARG A 465 -23.09 -17.23 -29.98
CA ARG A 465 -22.13 -18.05 -30.73
C ARG A 465 -22.09 -19.51 -30.27
N VAL A 466 -22.38 -19.76 -28.99
CA VAL A 466 -22.30 -21.08 -28.37
C VAL A 466 -23.62 -21.37 -27.65
N LYS A 467 -24.20 -22.54 -27.90
CA LYS A 467 -25.37 -23.02 -27.19
C LYS A 467 -24.94 -23.76 -25.92
N PHE A 468 -25.53 -23.38 -24.79
CA PHE A 468 -25.22 -23.96 -23.48
C PHE A 468 -26.38 -24.78 -22.94
N ASP A 469 -26.06 -25.91 -22.34
CA ASP A 469 -27.00 -26.82 -21.68
C ASP A 469 -27.24 -26.43 -20.22
N LYS A 470 -26.20 -25.89 -19.57
CA LYS A 470 -26.26 -25.37 -18.19
C LYS A 470 -25.52 -24.04 -18.11
N ILE A 471 -26.03 -23.14 -17.28
CA ILE A 471 -25.32 -21.92 -16.88
C ILE A 471 -25.09 -21.97 -15.37
N VAL A 472 -23.86 -21.68 -14.93
CA VAL A 472 -23.49 -21.54 -13.52
C VAL A 472 -23.10 -20.08 -13.29
N THR A 473 -23.75 -19.42 -12.34
CA THR A 473 -23.46 -18.04 -11.95
C THR A 473 -23.46 -17.91 -10.43
N SER A 474 -23.06 -16.74 -9.91
CA SER A 474 -23.10 -16.45 -8.47
C SER A 474 -23.96 -15.24 -8.16
N PHE A 475 -24.75 -15.32 -7.08
CA PHE A 475 -25.35 -14.15 -6.43
C PHE A 475 -24.55 -13.80 -5.17
N TYR A 476 -23.28 -13.48 -5.36
CA TYR A 476 -22.33 -13.20 -4.30
C TYR A 476 -21.71 -11.82 -4.45
N SER A 477 -21.33 -11.20 -3.33
CA SER A 477 -20.76 -9.84 -3.30
C SER A 477 -21.60 -8.76 -4.00
N PHE A 478 -22.91 -8.98 -4.16
CA PHE A 478 -23.82 -8.06 -4.85
C PHE A 478 -23.88 -6.68 -4.19
N ASN A 479 -23.47 -6.56 -2.92
CA ASN A 479 -23.43 -5.33 -2.15
C ASN A 479 -22.10 -4.57 -2.24
N SER A 480 -21.16 -5.04 -3.07
CA SER A 480 -19.86 -4.40 -3.27
C SER A 480 -19.99 -3.05 -3.97
N TYR A 481 -19.17 -2.08 -3.57
CA TYR A 481 -19.11 -0.74 -4.17
C TYR A 481 -20.41 0.06 -4.08
N LEU A 482 -21.35 -0.33 -3.21
CA LEU A 482 -22.53 0.46 -2.92
C LEU A 482 -22.15 1.74 -2.17
N SER A 483 -22.97 2.78 -2.33
CA SER A 483 -22.82 4.03 -1.58
C SER A 483 -22.91 3.79 -0.07
N LYS A 484 -22.22 4.66 0.67
CA LYS A 484 -22.37 4.77 2.13
C LYS A 484 -23.60 5.60 2.51
N GLU A 485 -24.09 6.43 1.60
CA GLU A 485 -25.30 7.24 1.81
C GLU A 485 -26.54 6.33 1.77
N PRO A 486 -27.36 6.27 2.83
CA PRO A 486 -28.43 5.27 2.95
C PRO A 486 -29.43 5.25 1.79
N LEU A 487 -29.90 6.43 1.36
CA LEU A 487 -30.88 6.54 0.27
C LEU A 487 -30.31 6.09 -1.07
N GLU A 488 -29.08 6.48 -1.37
CA GLU A 488 -28.40 6.09 -2.60
C GLU A 488 -28.09 4.59 -2.60
N ARG A 489 -27.66 4.05 -1.44
CA ARG A 489 -27.42 2.62 -1.25
C ARG A 489 -28.67 1.80 -1.56
N GLU A 490 -29.82 2.18 -0.99
CA GLU A 490 -31.07 1.46 -1.19
C GLU A 490 -31.51 1.48 -2.67
N GLN A 491 -31.41 2.62 -3.34
CA GLN A 491 -31.69 2.75 -4.76
C GLN A 491 -30.78 1.85 -5.60
N GLN A 492 -29.48 1.83 -5.32
CA GLN A 492 -28.52 0.99 -6.02
C GLN A 492 -28.80 -0.51 -5.81
N ILE A 493 -29.23 -0.91 -4.60
CA ILE A 493 -29.67 -2.29 -4.32
C ILE A 493 -30.86 -2.68 -5.19
N LEU A 494 -31.90 -1.85 -5.24
CA LEU A 494 -33.10 -2.12 -6.04
C LEU A 494 -32.80 -2.23 -7.53
N ILE A 495 -31.92 -1.37 -8.05
CA ILE A 495 -31.46 -1.43 -9.44
C ILE A 495 -30.76 -2.77 -9.71
N ARG A 496 -29.83 -3.19 -8.84
CA ARG A 496 -29.08 -4.45 -9.00
C ARG A 496 -29.99 -5.67 -8.95
N ILE A 497 -30.98 -5.68 -8.06
CA ILE A 497 -31.98 -6.75 -8.00
C ILE A 497 -32.73 -6.84 -9.34
N LYS A 498 -33.25 -5.71 -9.84
CA LYS A 498 -33.97 -5.67 -11.12
C LYS A 498 -33.11 -6.12 -12.31
N GLU A 499 -31.85 -5.68 -12.35
CA GLU A 499 -30.92 -6.09 -13.41
C GLU A 499 -30.59 -7.58 -13.34
N PHE A 500 -30.37 -8.12 -12.13
CA PHE A 500 -30.08 -9.54 -11.97
C PHE A 500 -31.31 -10.40 -12.29
N ASP A 501 -32.52 -9.94 -11.91
CA ASP A 501 -33.77 -10.61 -12.25
C ASP A 501 -33.97 -10.67 -13.78
N SER A 502 -33.75 -9.53 -14.46
CA SER A 502 -33.80 -9.47 -15.94
C SER A 502 -32.75 -10.40 -16.57
N PHE A 503 -31.54 -10.41 -16.03
CA PHE A 503 -30.48 -11.33 -16.46
C PHE A 503 -30.91 -12.80 -16.32
N LEU A 504 -31.53 -13.19 -15.20
CA LEU A 504 -31.99 -14.58 -15.02
C LEU A 504 -33.09 -14.96 -16.02
N VAL A 505 -34.02 -14.05 -16.30
CA VAL A 505 -35.06 -14.26 -17.33
C VAL A 505 -34.41 -14.45 -18.70
N ASP A 506 -33.50 -13.56 -19.09
CA ASP A 506 -32.77 -13.66 -20.36
C ASP A 506 -31.99 -14.98 -20.48
N MET A 507 -31.33 -15.41 -19.39
CA MET A 507 -30.61 -16.68 -19.37
C MET A 507 -31.56 -17.86 -19.53
N LYS A 508 -32.75 -17.80 -18.91
CA LYS A 508 -33.71 -18.89 -18.94
C LYS A 508 -34.28 -19.12 -20.35
N GLU A 509 -34.36 -18.08 -21.17
CA GLU A 509 -34.71 -18.21 -22.59
C GLU A 509 -33.62 -18.93 -23.41
N LYS A 510 -32.36 -18.91 -22.95
CA LYS A 510 -31.21 -19.46 -23.68
C LYS A 510 -30.77 -20.84 -23.18
N THR A 511 -31.04 -21.19 -21.93
CA THR A 511 -30.63 -22.46 -21.33
C THR A 511 -31.77 -23.11 -20.52
N PRO A 512 -31.91 -24.45 -20.56
CA PRO A 512 -32.90 -25.14 -19.76
C PRO A 512 -32.57 -25.15 -18.26
N GLN A 513 -31.29 -25.09 -17.88
CA GLN A 513 -30.85 -25.19 -16.49
C GLN A 513 -29.90 -24.06 -16.09
N ILE A 514 -30.21 -23.41 -14.96
CA ILE A 514 -29.38 -22.36 -14.36
C ILE A 514 -29.06 -22.76 -12.92
N TYR A 515 -27.80 -22.67 -12.55
CA TYR A 515 -27.32 -22.87 -11.19
C TYR A 515 -26.82 -21.54 -10.64
N ILE A 516 -27.36 -21.14 -9.49
CA ILE A 516 -26.92 -19.95 -8.77
C ILE A 516 -26.19 -20.38 -7.51
N LEU A 517 -24.90 -20.06 -7.43
CA LEU A 517 -24.11 -20.20 -6.21
C LEU A 517 -24.33 -18.97 -5.31
N LEU A 518 -24.74 -19.22 -4.07
CA LEU A 518 -24.73 -18.19 -3.02
C LEU A 518 -23.31 -18.02 -2.44
N GLY A 519 -23.17 -17.28 -1.35
CA GLY A 519 -21.86 -17.02 -0.74
C GLY A 519 -21.31 -18.18 0.08
N GLU A 520 -20.02 -18.42 -0.03
CA GLU A 520 -19.26 -19.31 0.87
C GLU A 520 -18.96 -18.66 2.24
N PRO A 521 -18.57 -19.44 3.27
CA PRO A 521 -18.15 -18.86 4.55
C PRO A 521 -17.01 -17.84 4.39
N ARG A 522 -17.12 -16.70 5.08
CA ARG A 522 -16.13 -15.62 5.07
C ARG A 522 -15.97 -14.97 6.44
N GLY A 523 -14.86 -14.26 6.62
CA GLY A 523 -14.58 -13.50 7.84
C GLY A 523 -13.09 -13.28 8.07
N ASP A 524 -12.76 -12.56 9.14
CA ASP A 524 -11.35 -12.34 9.53
C ASP A 524 -10.65 -13.65 9.93
N GLU A 525 -11.40 -14.65 10.41
CA GLU A 525 -10.90 -15.99 10.75
C GLU A 525 -10.37 -16.78 9.55
N PHE A 526 -10.84 -16.43 8.34
CA PHE A 526 -10.46 -17.08 7.09
C PHE A 526 -9.18 -16.48 6.52
N ASP A 527 -8.86 -15.22 6.84
CA ASP A 527 -7.61 -14.58 6.42
C ASP A 527 -6.43 -15.16 7.23
N PRO A 528 -5.46 -15.84 6.57
CA PRO A 528 -4.39 -16.52 7.29
C PRO A 528 -3.52 -15.59 8.12
N VAL A 529 -3.30 -14.36 7.64
CA VAL A 529 -2.45 -13.37 8.29
C VAL A 529 -3.17 -12.78 9.50
N LEU A 530 -4.41 -12.35 9.34
CA LEU A 530 -5.21 -11.79 10.44
C LEU A 530 -5.51 -12.84 11.50
N ALA A 531 -5.82 -14.08 11.09
CA ALA A 531 -6.15 -15.15 12.01
C ALA A 531 -4.95 -15.52 12.89
N LEU A 532 -3.73 -15.54 12.35
CA LEU A 532 -2.52 -15.73 13.16
C LEU A 532 -2.20 -14.50 14.03
N ARG A 533 -2.33 -13.30 13.46
CA ARG A 533 -2.03 -12.06 14.19
C ARG A 533 -2.91 -11.86 15.42
N ARG A 534 -4.21 -12.09 15.28
CA ARG A 534 -5.21 -11.91 16.33
C ARG A 534 -5.51 -13.19 17.12
N SER A 535 -4.80 -14.28 16.84
CA SER A 535 -5.04 -15.59 17.47
C SER A 535 -6.51 -16.03 17.38
N LEU A 536 -7.13 -15.80 16.22
CA LEU A 536 -8.53 -16.13 15.96
C LEU A 536 -8.75 -17.66 15.94
N PRO A 537 -9.97 -18.17 16.20
CA PRO A 537 -10.24 -19.61 16.17
C PRO A 537 -10.04 -20.24 14.79
N GLY A 538 -9.84 -21.56 14.76
CA GLY A 538 -9.71 -22.34 13.51
C GLY A 538 -11.03 -22.70 12.83
N SER A 539 -12.15 -22.18 13.34
CA SER A 539 -13.49 -22.33 12.79
C SER A 539 -14.40 -21.20 13.31
N ILE A 540 -15.50 -20.97 12.60
CA ILE A 540 -16.62 -20.15 13.07
C ILE A 540 -17.91 -20.99 13.08
N THR A 541 -18.96 -20.50 13.74
CA THR A 541 -20.28 -21.13 13.64
C THR A 541 -20.93 -20.83 12.29
N GLU A 542 -21.77 -21.74 11.81
CA GLU A 542 -22.60 -21.51 10.62
C GLU A 542 -23.47 -20.26 10.76
N LEU A 543 -24.02 -20.02 11.97
CA LEU A 543 -24.79 -18.81 12.27
C LEU A 543 -23.98 -17.53 11.98
N LYS A 544 -22.74 -17.47 12.48
CA LYS A 544 -21.84 -16.33 12.24
C LYS A 544 -21.52 -16.17 10.75
N ALA A 545 -21.31 -17.27 10.04
CA ALA A 545 -21.09 -17.23 8.59
C ALA A 545 -22.31 -16.67 7.83
N ARG A 546 -23.53 -16.96 8.29
CA ARG A 546 -24.78 -16.49 7.67
C ARG A 546 -25.09 -15.02 7.95
N GLU A 547 -24.67 -14.47 9.10
CA GLU A 547 -24.85 -13.05 9.43
C GLU A 547 -24.21 -12.13 8.37
N GLU A 548 -23.10 -12.55 7.78
CA GLU A 548 -22.40 -11.85 6.68
C GLU A 548 -23.22 -11.69 5.39
N TYR A 549 -24.31 -12.45 5.25
CA TYR A 549 -25.13 -12.54 4.04
C TYR A 549 -26.56 -12.02 4.19
N LEU A 550 -26.91 -11.39 5.31
CA LEU A 550 -28.28 -10.90 5.53
C LEU A 550 -28.78 -9.99 4.39
N GLU A 551 -27.92 -9.08 3.90
CA GLU A 551 -28.27 -8.20 2.78
C GLU A 551 -28.46 -8.98 1.47
N HIS A 552 -27.63 -10.01 1.23
CA HIS A 552 -27.71 -10.88 0.06
C HIS A 552 -28.98 -11.72 0.08
N VAL A 553 -29.30 -12.32 1.21
CA VAL A 553 -30.51 -13.13 1.40
C VAL A 553 -31.75 -12.26 1.18
N ASN A 554 -31.79 -11.05 1.75
CA ASN A 554 -32.90 -10.14 1.58
C ASN A 554 -33.07 -9.66 0.13
N ALA A 555 -31.97 -9.43 -0.58
CA ALA A 555 -32.00 -9.05 -1.99
C ALA A 555 -32.41 -10.23 -2.89
N PHE A 556 -31.88 -11.43 -2.60
CA PHE A 556 -32.17 -12.65 -3.35
C PHE A 556 -33.64 -13.06 -3.21
N ALA A 557 -34.22 -12.91 -2.02
CA ALA A 557 -35.64 -13.20 -1.77
C ALA A 557 -36.62 -12.31 -2.55
N ARG A 558 -36.14 -11.21 -3.16
CA ARG A 558 -36.94 -10.32 -4.01
C ARG A 558 -36.87 -10.67 -5.50
N LEU A 559 -36.05 -11.66 -5.88
CA LEU A 559 -35.99 -12.13 -7.26
C LEU A 559 -37.23 -12.94 -7.61
N THR A 560 -37.61 -12.90 -8.87
CA THR A 560 -38.72 -13.68 -9.42
C THR A 560 -38.34 -15.16 -9.39
N ALA A 561 -39.21 -16.00 -8.84
CA ALA A 561 -39.02 -17.45 -8.88
C ALA A 561 -39.19 -17.95 -10.31
N LEU A 562 -38.14 -18.60 -10.86
CA LEU A 562 -38.14 -19.15 -12.20
C LEU A 562 -37.92 -20.66 -12.14
N ASP A 563 -38.74 -21.41 -12.88
CA ASP A 563 -38.60 -22.86 -12.97
C ASP A 563 -37.24 -23.25 -13.57
N GLY A 564 -36.62 -24.32 -13.06
CA GLY A 564 -35.31 -24.80 -13.53
C GLY A 564 -34.12 -23.90 -13.18
N VAL A 565 -34.29 -22.94 -12.28
CA VAL A 565 -33.19 -22.29 -11.55
C VAL A 565 -32.95 -23.06 -10.26
N LYS A 566 -31.78 -23.69 -10.13
CA LYS A 566 -31.34 -24.41 -8.93
C LYS A 566 -30.40 -23.51 -8.12
N VAL A 567 -30.71 -23.32 -6.84
CA VAL A 567 -29.88 -22.53 -5.92
C VAL A 567 -29.03 -23.48 -5.10
N ILE A 568 -27.72 -23.21 -5.05
CA ILE A 568 -26.77 -23.96 -4.25
C ILE A 568 -26.24 -23.02 -3.18
N ASP A 569 -26.39 -23.41 -1.92
CA ASP A 569 -25.84 -22.69 -0.76
C ASP A 569 -24.55 -23.38 -0.30
N PRO A 570 -23.36 -22.83 -0.62
CA PRO A 570 -22.09 -23.41 -0.19
C PRO A 570 -21.96 -23.55 1.32
N ILE A 571 -22.60 -22.68 2.12
CA ILE A 571 -22.52 -22.75 3.59
C ILE A 571 -23.05 -24.09 4.10
N LEU A 572 -24.11 -24.62 3.51
CA LEU A 572 -24.68 -25.92 3.91
C LEU A 572 -23.72 -27.10 3.71
N HIS A 573 -22.75 -26.96 2.80
CA HIS A 573 -21.82 -28.02 2.46
C HIS A 573 -20.44 -27.81 3.09
N LEU A 574 -20.00 -26.55 3.19
CA LEU A 574 -18.70 -26.18 3.74
C LEU A 574 -18.72 -26.04 5.27
N CYS A 575 -19.89 -25.93 5.88
CA CYS A 575 -20.04 -25.90 7.34
C CYS A 575 -20.64 -27.23 7.84
N THR A 576 -19.76 -28.17 8.19
CA THR A 576 -20.18 -29.47 8.74
C THR A 576 -20.42 -29.37 10.24
N GLU A 577 -21.47 -30.04 10.73
CA GLU A 577 -21.82 -30.07 12.16
C GLU A 577 -22.03 -28.67 12.78
N GLY A 578 -22.52 -27.72 11.98
CA GLY A 578 -22.79 -26.34 12.41
C GLY A 578 -21.53 -25.46 12.55
N THR A 579 -20.37 -25.93 12.08
CA THR A 579 -19.11 -25.19 12.11
C THR A 579 -18.47 -25.09 10.73
N CYS A 580 -17.95 -23.91 10.41
CA CYS A 580 -17.22 -23.64 9.17
C CYS A 580 -15.72 -23.59 9.50
N PRO A 581 -14.94 -24.61 9.14
CA PRO A 581 -13.52 -24.65 9.46
C PRO A 581 -12.73 -23.69 8.56
N THR A 582 -11.71 -23.04 9.12
CA THR A 582 -10.82 -22.14 8.38
C THR A 582 -9.44 -22.75 8.15
N ARG A 583 -9.09 -23.77 8.94
CA ARG A 583 -7.83 -24.49 8.90
C ARG A 583 -7.89 -25.82 9.63
N ASN A 584 -6.92 -26.69 9.37
CA ASN A 584 -6.64 -27.90 10.16
C ASN A 584 -5.14 -28.01 10.50
N LYS A 585 -4.75 -29.12 11.13
CA LYS A 585 -3.35 -29.40 11.50
C LYS A 585 -2.53 -30.05 10.36
N GLU A 586 -3.16 -30.50 9.29
CA GLU A 586 -2.52 -31.27 8.22
C GLU A 586 -2.19 -30.37 7.02
N ASP A 587 -3.19 -29.65 6.52
CA ASP A 587 -3.12 -28.77 5.34
C ASP A 587 -2.92 -27.29 5.70
N GLY A 588 -3.10 -26.95 6.99
CA GLY A 588 -3.06 -25.58 7.48
C GLY A 588 -4.32 -24.80 7.07
N PHE A 589 -4.15 -23.56 6.61
CA PHE A 589 -5.24 -22.69 6.18
C PHE A 589 -5.88 -23.17 4.87
N PHE A 590 -7.21 -23.12 4.85
CA PHE A 590 -8.04 -23.51 3.70
C PHE A 590 -8.31 -22.37 2.74
N TYR A 591 -8.13 -21.13 3.19
CA TYR A 591 -8.40 -19.91 2.45
C TYR A 591 -7.13 -19.09 2.30
N ARG A 592 -7.06 -18.29 1.22
CA ARG A 592 -5.93 -17.40 0.94
C ARG A 592 -6.09 -16.01 1.52
N ASP A 593 -7.33 -15.61 1.74
CA ASP A 593 -7.75 -14.34 2.32
C ASP A 593 -9.09 -14.53 3.04
N LYS A 594 -9.81 -13.44 3.32
CA LYS A 594 -11.06 -13.46 4.10
C LYS A 594 -12.19 -14.30 3.47
N ASN A 595 -12.13 -14.63 2.18
CA ASN A 595 -13.27 -15.23 1.47
C ASN A 595 -12.92 -16.08 0.24
N HIS A 596 -11.66 -16.18 -0.17
CA HIS A 596 -11.25 -17.03 -1.28
C HIS A 596 -10.60 -18.33 -0.81
N MET A 597 -11.12 -19.46 -1.26
CA MET A 597 -10.57 -20.79 -1.00
C MET A 597 -9.24 -21.00 -1.72
N ARG A 598 -8.38 -21.82 -1.11
CA ARG A 598 -7.19 -22.34 -1.77
C ARG A 598 -7.58 -23.50 -2.70
N PRO A 599 -6.85 -23.72 -3.81
CA PRO A 599 -7.11 -24.77 -4.78
C PRO A 599 -7.28 -26.17 -4.18
N LEU A 600 -6.40 -26.60 -3.27
CA LEU A 600 -6.49 -27.92 -2.64
C LEU A 600 -7.80 -28.08 -1.85
N TYR A 601 -8.18 -27.05 -1.09
CA TYR A 601 -9.41 -27.07 -0.32
C TYR A 601 -10.64 -27.09 -1.24
N ALA A 602 -10.61 -26.30 -2.33
CA ALA A 602 -11.66 -26.29 -3.34
C ALA A 602 -11.82 -27.69 -4.00
N ILE A 603 -10.73 -28.34 -4.39
CA ILE A 603 -10.76 -29.69 -4.97
C ILE A 603 -11.41 -30.70 -4.02
N ASN A 604 -11.06 -30.64 -2.74
CA ASN A 604 -11.51 -31.64 -1.76
C ASN A 604 -12.94 -31.39 -1.24
N ASN A 605 -13.43 -30.15 -1.24
CA ASN A 605 -14.67 -29.77 -0.52
C ASN A 605 -15.79 -29.25 -1.43
N LEU A 606 -15.55 -29.09 -2.73
CA LEU A 606 -16.58 -28.69 -3.70
C LEU A 606 -17.33 -29.88 -4.34
N GLY A 607 -17.25 -31.06 -3.72
CA GLY A 607 -17.94 -32.28 -4.18
C GLY A 607 -19.44 -32.12 -4.41
N TYR A 608 -20.10 -31.20 -3.70
CA TYR A 608 -21.52 -30.87 -3.89
C TYR A 608 -21.82 -30.27 -5.28
N LEU A 609 -20.82 -29.81 -6.02
CA LEU A 609 -20.94 -29.34 -7.40
C LEU A 609 -20.78 -30.45 -8.44
N TYR A 610 -20.45 -31.69 -8.03
CA TYR A 610 -20.20 -32.80 -8.95
C TYR A 610 -21.35 -33.02 -9.97
N ALA A 611 -22.60 -33.05 -9.48
CA ALA A 611 -23.78 -33.23 -10.33
C ALA A 611 -23.98 -32.10 -11.36
N VAL A 612 -23.45 -30.91 -11.10
CA VAL A 612 -23.52 -29.77 -12.03
C VAL A 612 -22.67 -30.07 -13.27
N PHE A 613 -21.45 -30.58 -13.07
CA PHE A 613 -20.42 -30.68 -14.10
C PHE A 613 -20.26 -32.08 -14.73
N VAL A 614 -20.71 -33.13 -14.04
CA VAL A 614 -20.47 -34.52 -14.46
C VAL A 614 -21.75 -35.32 -14.69
N GLU A 615 -22.81 -35.10 -13.93
CA GLU A 615 -24.05 -35.85 -14.11
C GLU A 615 -24.87 -35.33 -15.30
N ASN A 616 -25.26 -36.25 -16.17
CA ASN A 616 -26.36 -36.06 -17.09
C ASN A 616 -27.67 -36.23 -16.34
N ASP A 617 -28.49 -35.17 -16.28
CA ASP A 617 -29.91 -35.32 -15.97
C ASP A 617 -30.56 -36.04 -17.17
N SER A 618 -30.47 -37.37 -17.20
CA SER A 618 -31.08 -38.26 -18.20
C SER A 618 -32.57 -38.43 -17.96
#